data_AF-A0A1F6IA78-F1
#
_entry.id   AF-A0A1F6IA78-F1
#
_cell.length_a   1.000
_cell.length_b   1.000
_cell.length_c   1.000
_cell.angle_alpha   90.00
_cell.angle_beta   90.00
_cell.angle_gamma   90.00
#
_symmetry.space_group_name_H-M   'P 1'
#
loop_
_entity.id
_entity.type
_entity.pdbx_description
1 polymer ?
#
loop_
_entity_poly.entity_id
_entity_poly.type
_entity_poly.pdbx_seq_one_letter_code
_entity_poly.pdbx_strand_id
1 'polypeptide(L)' 'MVWIRIFRTRKEAEWAQKVLKKGGFKTTISEDKLFGIPIQRFGVPARFRLLIERRDLERAAEFLAKKLKRRKG' A
#
# COMPACT_ATOMS: atom_id res chain seq x y z
N MET A 1 10.43 1.51 -8.64
CA MET A 1 9.59 1.76 -7.44
C MET A 1 10.09 0.88 -6.30
N VAL A 2 9.83 1.25 -5.04
CA VAL A 2 10.16 0.48 -3.83
C VAL A 2 8.91 0.27 -2.99
N TRP A 3 8.84 -0.85 -2.27
CA TRP A 3 7.75 -1.11 -1.33
C TRP A 3 7.86 -0.25 -0.07
N ILE A 4 6.80 0.48 0.26
CA ILE A 4 6.72 1.26 1.49
C ILE A 4 6.07 0.45 2.62
N ARG A 5 5.07 -0.38 2.28
CA ARG A 5 4.32 -1.19 3.24
C ARG A 5 3.58 -2.33 2.56
N ILE A 6 3.35 -3.39 3.32
CA ILE A 6 2.51 -4.53 2.95
C ILE A 6 1.21 -4.47 3.75
N PHE A 7 0.08 -4.63 3.07
CA PHE A 7 -1.25 -4.70 3.67
C PHE A 7 -1.87 -6.09 3.51
N ARG A 8 -2.74 -6.47 4.45
CA ARG A 8 -3.44 -7.76 4.45
C ARG A 8 -4.70 -7.74 3.59
N THR A 9 -5.32 -6.56 3.46
CA THR A 9 -6.54 -6.38 2.67
C THR A 9 -6.34 -5.36 1.56
N ARG A 10 -7.08 -5.54 0.46
CA ARG A 10 -7.13 -4.58 -0.64
C ARG A 10 -7.61 -3.21 -0.17
N LYS A 11 -8.64 -3.17 0.67
CA LYS A 11 -9.22 -1.93 1.23
C LYS A 11 -8.19 -1.10 2.00
N GLU A 12 -7.33 -1.74 2.79
CA GLU A 12 -6.26 -1.04 3.51
C GLU A 12 -5.21 -0.46 2.55
N ALA A 13 -4.82 -1.23 1.53
CA ALA A 13 -3.86 -0.78 0.52
C ALA A 13 -4.41 0.39 -0.30
N GLU A 14 -5.66 0.32 -0.74
CA GLU A 14 -6.35 1.38 -1.48
C GLU A 14 -6.51 2.64 -0.63
N TRP A 15 -6.85 2.49 0.66
CA TRP A 15 -6.91 3.62 1.57
C TRP A 15 -5.55 4.32 1.72
N ALA A 16 -4.49 3.54 1.95
CA ALA A 16 -3.14 4.09 2.08
C ALA A 16 -2.66 4.75 0.78
N GLN A 17 -2.97 4.14 -0.37
CA GLN A 17 -2.70 4.72 -1.69
C GLN A 17 -3.43 6.05 -1.87
N LYS A 18 -4.71 6.13 -1.50
CA LYS A 18 -5.50 7.37 -1.57
C LYS A 18 -4.90 8.47 -0.68
N VAL A 19 -4.45 8.11 0.52
CA VAL A 19 -3.77 9.05 1.43
C VAL A 19 -2.48 9.59 0.80
N LEU A 20 -1.63 8.71 0.26
CA LEU A 20 -0.39 9.12 -0.39
C LEU A 20 -0.63 9.95 -1.66
N LYS A 21 -1.61 9.58 -2.50
CA LYS A 21 -1.99 10.38 -3.68
C LYS A 21 -2.45 11.79 -3.30
N LYS A 22 -3.22 11.95 -2.21
CA LYS A 22 -3.58 13.28 -1.67
C LYS A 22 -2.37 14.09 -1.20
N GLY A 23 -1.29 13.43 -0.81
CA GLY A 23 -0.02 14.07 -0.48
C GLY A 23 0.88 14.35 -1.68
N GLY A 24 0.41 14.11 -2.92
CA GLY A 24 1.18 14.33 -4.14
C GLY A 24 2.11 13.19 -4.54
N PHE A 25 2.04 12.03 -3.87
CA PHE A 25 2.95 10.92 -4.14
C PHE A 25 2.43 9.98 -5.24
N LYS A 26 3.31 9.64 -6.19
CA LYS A 26 3.03 8.61 -7.20
C LYS A 26 3.13 7.22 -6.58
N THR A 27 2.04 6.45 -6.68
CA THR A 27 1.93 5.16 -5.99
C THR A 27 1.23 4.08 -6.81
N THR A 28 1.66 2.83 -6.63
CA THR A 28 1.09 1.65 -7.29
C THR A 28 0.83 0.57 -6.25
N ILE A 29 -0.25 -0.21 -6.39
CA ILE A 29 -0.48 -1.40 -5.57
C ILE A 29 -0.12 -2.61 -6.42
N SER A 30 0.75 -3.46 -5.88
CA SER A 30 1.04 -4.78 -6.42
C SER A 30 0.37 -5.83 -5.55
N GLU A 31 -0.38 -6.72 -6.17
CA GLU A 31 -1.09 -7.83 -5.55
C GLU A 31 -0.54 -9.14 -6.10
N ASP A 32 -0.34 -10.14 -5.23
CA ASP A 32 0.05 -11.47 -5.67
C ASP A 32 -1.13 -12.16 -6.38
N LYS A 33 -0.90 -12.61 -7.60
CA LYS A 33 -1.88 -13.29 -8.44
C LYS A 33 -1.31 -14.61 -8.93
N LEU A 34 -2.16 -15.64 -8.98
CA LEU A 34 -1.87 -16.92 -9.61
C LEU A 34 -2.81 -17.06 -10.81
N PHE A 35 -2.25 -17.24 -12.01
CA PHE A 35 -3.00 -17.24 -13.28
C PHE A 35 -3.90 -16.00 -13.48
N GLY A 36 -3.46 -14.83 -13.01
CA GLY A 36 -4.25 -13.60 -13.08
C GLY A 36 -5.36 -13.47 -12.03
N ILE A 37 -5.57 -14.52 -11.21
CA ILE A 37 -6.58 -14.57 -10.16
C ILE A 37 -5.92 -14.21 -8.81
N PRO A 38 -6.55 -13.36 -7.97
CA PRO A 38 -6.06 -13.07 -6.61
C PRO A 38 -5.82 -14.36 -5.81
N ILE A 39 -4.61 -14.51 -5.24
CA ILE A 39 -4.23 -15.77 -4.56
C ILE A 39 -5.10 -16.09 -3.33
N GLN A 40 -5.80 -15.09 -2.79
CA GLN A 40 -6.82 -15.24 -1.75
C GLN A 40 -7.90 -16.25 -2.10
N ARG A 41 -8.24 -16.40 -3.39
CA ARG A 41 -9.24 -17.38 -3.83
C ARG A 41 -8.77 -18.83 -3.71
N PHE A 42 -7.47 -19.06 -3.58
CA PHE A 42 -6.87 -20.38 -3.40
C PHE A 42 -6.52 -20.68 -1.94
N GLY A 43 -7.08 -19.92 -0.98
CA GLY A 43 -6.82 -20.10 0.45
C GLY A 43 -5.47 -19.54 0.93
N VAL A 44 -4.70 -18.88 0.05
CA VAL A 44 -3.41 -18.26 0.43
C VAL A 44 -3.61 -16.81 0.83
N PRO A 45 -3.08 -16.34 1.97
CA PRO A 45 -3.17 -14.94 2.37
C PRO A 45 -2.50 -14.01 1.33
N ALA A 46 -3.30 -13.25 0.58
CA ALA A 46 -2.76 -12.29 -0.37
C ALA A 46 -2.11 -11.11 0.37
N ARG A 47 -1.02 -10.62 -0.21
CA ARG A 47 -0.27 -9.47 0.28
C ARG A 47 -0.40 -8.34 -0.74
N PHE A 48 -0.80 -7.18 -0.27
CA PHE A 48 -0.92 -5.98 -1.10
C PHE A 48 0.27 -5.07 -0.82
N ARG A 49 1.24 -5.05 -1.74
CA ARG A 49 2.46 -4.23 -1.63
C ARG A 49 2.17 -2.85 -2.20
N LEU A 50 2.22 -1.83 -1.35
CA LEU A 50 2.16 -0.44 -1.79
C LEU A 50 3.56 0.00 -2.22
N LEU A 51 3.66 0.45 -3.45
CA LEU A 51 4.88 0.84 -4.12
C LEU A 51 4.91 2.36 -4.31
N ILE A 52 6.09 2.95 -4.16
CA ILE A 52 6.35 4.37 -4.36
C ILE A 52 7.65 4.61 -5.13
N GLU A 53 7.88 5.81 -5.64
CA GLU A 53 9.17 6.20 -6.20
C GLU A 53 10.23 6.20 -5.08
N ARG A 54 11.44 5.70 -5.40
CA ARG A 54 12.52 5.56 -4.40
C ARG A 54 12.90 6.91 -3.78
N ARG A 55 12.90 7.98 -4.59
CA ARG A 55 13.18 9.35 -4.15
C ARG A 55 12.19 9.89 -3.11
N ASP A 56 10.98 9.35 -3.08
CA ASP A 56 9.90 9.81 -2.20
C ASP A 56 9.71 8.92 -0.97
N LEU A 57 10.50 7.85 -0.81
CA LEU A 57 10.29 6.81 0.19
C LEU A 57 10.20 7.39 1.62
N GLU A 58 11.19 8.18 2.04
CA GLU A 58 11.24 8.73 3.39
C GLU A 58 10.07 9.70 3.65
N ARG A 59 9.87 10.68 2.77
CA ARG A 59 8.79 11.67 2.88
C ARG A 59 7.41 11.00 2.91
N ALA A 60 7.20 10.00 2.08
CA ALA A 60 5.94 9.27 2.04
C ALA A 60 5.73 8.38 3.27
N ALA A 61 6.78 7.75 3.79
CA ALA A 61 6.71 6.95 5.02
C ALA A 61 6.32 7.82 6.21
N GLU A 62 6.94 8.99 6.35
CA GLU A 62 6.62 9.95 7.41
C GLU A 62 5.18 10.47 7.29
N PHE A 63 4.78 10.86 6.08
CA PHE A 63 3.42 11.33 5.81
C PHE A 63 2.37 10.27 6.15
N LEU A 64 2.58 9.02 5.71
CA LEU A 64 1.69 7.91 5.98
C LEU A 64 1.61 7.59 7.48
N ALA A 65 2.75 7.60 8.18
CA ALA A 65 2.81 7.37 9.63
C ALA A 65 2.01 8.41 10.42
N LYS A 66 2.12 9.71 10.06
CA LYS A 66 1.34 10.79 10.69
C LYS A 66 -0.17 10.58 10.52
N LYS A 67 -0.62 10.13 9.36
CA LYS A 67 -2.05 9.87 9.08
C LYS A 67 -2.57 8.61 9.77
N LEU A 68 -1.75 7.57 9.91
CA LEU A 68 -2.12 6.35 10.61
C LEU A 68 -2.27 6.57 12.13
N LYS A 69 -1.41 7.38 12.75
CA LYS A 69 -1.50 7.72 14.18
C LYS A 69 -2.82 8.43 14.52
N ARG A 70 -3.29 9.35 13.67
CA ARG A 70 -4.56 10.06 13.82
C ARG A 70 -5.82 9.18 13.70
N ARG A 71 -5.69 7.93 13.25
CA ARG A 71 -6.82 7.00 13.09
C ARG A 71 -7.01 6.08 14.32
N LYS A 72 -6.01 6.02 15.21
CA LYS A 72 -6.03 5.21 16.44
C LYS A 72 -6.37 6.02 17.69
N GLY A 73 -6.49 7.35 17.58
CA GLY A 73 -6.93 8.24 18.63
C GLY A 73 -8.32 8.78 18.33
#